data_AF-A0A453AZ31-F1
#
_entry.id   AF-A0A453AZ31-F1
#
_cell.length_a   1.000
_cell.length_b   1.000
_cell.length_c   1.000
_cell.angle_alpha   90.00
_cell.angle_beta   90.00
_cell.angle_gamma   90.00
#
_symmetry.space_group_name_H-M   'P 1'
#
loop_
_entity.id
_entity.type
_entity.pdbx_description
1 polymer ?
#
loop_
_entity_poly.entity_id
_entity_poly.type
_entity_poly.pdbx_seq_one_letter_code
_entity_poly.pdbx_strand_id
1 'polypeptide(L)'
;KHDGIQDNPAINQMNAFQLIGMSSCLDLSGFFEKEDVSERKTRFASNYPPTYLFEKIESNVINMGFQVQKNNGKVSDLRCVYGLRTASC
;
A
#
# COMPACT_ATOMS: atom_id res chain seq x y z
N LYS A 1 -20.34 21.99 16.49
CA LYS A 1 -20.71 21.32 15.23
C LYS A 1 -19.42 20.70 14.71
N HIS A 2 -19.27 19.40 14.87
CA HIS A 2 -18.11 18.67 14.37
C HIS A 2 -18.61 17.93 13.15
N ASP A 3 -18.15 18.36 11.97
CA ASP A 3 -18.35 17.64 10.73
C ASP A 3 -17.53 16.37 10.82
N GLY A 4 -18.15 15.32 11.33
CA GLY A 4 -17.59 13.98 11.38
C GLY A 4 -17.39 13.50 9.95
N ILE A 5 -16.16 13.61 9.47
CA ILE A 5 -15.69 12.85 8.33
C ILE A 5 -16.02 11.40 8.65
N GLN A 6 -16.92 10.81 7.86
CA GLN A 6 -17.23 9.39 7.96
C GLN A 6 -15.99 8.62 7.53
N ASP A 7 -15.09 8.39 8.48
CA ASP A 7 -14.05 7.38 8.43
C ASP A 7 -14.71 6.01 8.60
N ASN A 8 -15.65 5.68 7.72
CA ASN A 8 -16.05 4.30 7.53
C ASN A 8 -15.27 3.82 6.31
N PRO A 9 -13.99 3.40 6.46
CA PRO A 9 -13.50 2.43 5.51
C PRO A 9 -14.46 1.27 5.74
N ALA A 10 -15.34 0.99 4.78
CA ALA A 10 -15.91 -0.33 4.71
C ALA A 10 -14.68 -1.24 4.71
N ILE A 11 -14.33 -1.78 5.89
CA ILE A 11 -13.39 -2.88 6.01
C ILE A 11 -14.18 -3.97 5.35
N ASN A 12 -14.06 -4.04 4.02
CA ASN A 12 -14.60 -5.10 3.22
C ASN A 12 -13.94 -6.34 3.81
N GLN A 13 -14.70 -7.06 4.65
CA GLN A 13 -14.21 -8.24 5.30
C GLN A 13 -13.73 -9.16 4.20
N MET A 14 -12.41 -9.35 4.13
CA MET A 14 -11.81 -10.12 3.05
C MET A 14 -12.01 -11.59 3.37
N ASN A 15 -12.77 -12.29 2.52
CA ASN A 15 -13.00 -13.71 2.72
C ASN A 15 -11.80 -14.54 2.24
N ALA A 16 -11.81 -15.84 2.57
CA ALA A 16 -10.72 -16.75 2.21
C ALA A 16 -10.51 -16.85 0.68
N PHE A 17 -11.59 -16.88 -0.11
CA PHE A 17 -11.49 -16.96 -1.57
C PHE A 17 -10.92 -15.68 -2.19
N GLN A 18 -11.26 -14.52 -1.65
CA GLN A 18 -10.68 -13.23 -2.05
C GLN A 18 -9.19 -13.22 -1.73
N LEU A 19 -8.77 -13.64 -0.53
CA LEU A 19 -7.35 -13.77 -0.18
C LEU A 19 -6.58 -14.71 -1.12
N ILE A 20 -7.15 -15.88 -1.43
CA ILE A 20 -6.55 -16.87 -2.34
C ILE A 20 -6.43 -16.28 -3.76
N GLY A 21 -7.49 -15.64 -4.25
CA GLY A 21 -7.52 -15.01 -5.58
C GLY A 21 -6.53 -13.86 -5.75
N MET A 22 -5.96 -13.34 -4.66
CA MET A 22 -4.90 -12.33 -4.70
C MET A 22 -3.48 -12.94 -4.88
N SER A 23 -3.35 -14.28 -4.98
CA SER A 23 -2.08 -14.95 -5.25
C SER A 23 -1.62 -14.71 -6.69
N SER A 24 -0.35 -14.35 -6.88
CA SER A 24 0.25 -14.19 -8.22
C SER A 24 0.28 -15.50 -9.00
N CYS A 25 0.21 -16.66 -8.35
CA CYS A 25 0.14 -17.97 -9.04
C CYS A 25 -1.16 -18.17 -9.82
N LEU A 26 -2.21 -17.41 -9.51
CA LEU A 26 -3.51 -17.46 -10.18
C LEU A 26 -3.70 -16.27 -11.13
N ASP A 27 -2.71 -15.37 -11.20
CA ASP A 27 -2.74 -14.18 -12.03
C ASP A 27 -2.05 -14.46 -13.37
N LEU A 28 -2.81 -14.35 -14.45
CA LEU A 28 -2.35 -14.62 -15.82
C LEU A 28 -2.05 -13.31 -16.59
N SER A 29 -2.12 -12.14 -15.94
CA SER A 29 -1.85 -10.85 -16.59
C SER A 29 -0.41 -10.75 -17.11
N GLY A 30 0.56 -11.32 -16.38
CA GLY A 30 1.98 -11.31 -16.73
C GLY A 30 2.37 -12.09 -18.00
N PHE A 31 1.45 -12.84 -18.62
CA PHE A 31 1.75 -13.58 -19.87
C PHE A 31 2.01 -12.67 -21.08
N PHE A 32 1.50 -11.44 -21.05
CA PHE A 32 1.59 -10.50 -22.18
C PHE A 32 2.44 -9.26 -21.88
N GLU A 33 3.11 -9.22 -20.73
CA GLU A 33 3.94 -8.10 -20.32
C GLU A 33 5.32 -8.17 -21.00
N LYS A 34 5.87 -7.00 -21.37
CA LYS A 34 7.28 -6.92 -21.80
C LYS A 34 8.13 -7.20 -20.57
N GLU A 35 9.14 -8.06 -20.72
CA GLU A 35 10.03 -8.46 -19.64
C GLU A 35 10.77 -7.24 -19.08
N ASP A 36 10.23 -6.66 -18.02
CA ASP A 36 10.88 -5.64 -17.21
C ASP A 36 10.55 -5.94 -15.74
N VAL A 37 11.60 -6.16 -14.95
CA VAL A 37 11.65 -6.34 -13.48
C VAL A 37 10.53 -7.19 -12.86
N SER A 38 10.90 -8.38 -12.35
CA SER A 38 9.97 -9.20 -11.54
C SER A 38 9.45 -8.41 -10.33
N GLU A 39 8.20 -7.97 -10.39
CA GLU A 39 7.53 -7.26 -9.30
C GLU A 39 7.35 -8.23 -8.11
N ARG A 40 8.03 -7.95 -7.00
CA ARG A 40 7.85 -8.72 -5.76
C ARG A 40 6.75 -8.09 -4.93
N LYS A 41 5.61 -8.78 -4.84
CA LYS A 41 4.50 -8.37 -3.97
C LYS A 41 4.63 -8.98 -2.58
N THR A 42 4.91 -8.15 -1.58
CA THR A 42 4.95 -8.59 -0.17
C THR A 42 3.65 -8.27 0.56
N ARG A 43 3.24 -9.17 1.47
CA ARG A 43 2.02 -9.04 2.28
C ARG A 43 2.34 -9.20 3.76
N PHE A 44 1.69 -8.38 4.58
CA PHE A 44 1.81 -8.43 6.03
C PHE A 44 0.41 -8.47 6.66
N ALA A 45 0.28 -9.07 7.84
CA ALA A 45 -0.95 -9.11 8.64
C ALA A 45 -0.70 -8.49 10.01
N SER A 46 -1.72 -7.84 10.57
CA SER A 46 -1.63 -7.14 11.84
C SER A 46 -2.98 -7.16 12.55
N ASN A 47 -2.95 -7.22 13.88
CA ASN A 47 -4.14 -7.09 14.74
C ASN A 47 -4.39 -5.63 15.19
N TYR A 48 -3.51 -4.70 14.81
CA TYR A 48 -3.67 -3.28 15.15
C TYR A 48 -4.75 -2.62 14.27
N PRO A 49 -5.43 -1.59 14.80
CA PRO A 49 -6.45 -0.88 14.05
C PRO A 49 -5.84 -0.19 12.81
N PRO A 50 -6.61 -0.06 11.70
CA PRO A 50 -6.11 0.53 10.46
C PRO A 50 -5.54 1.93 10.64
N THR A 51 -6.19 2.78 11.42
CA THR A 51 -5.75 4.17 11.69
C THR A 51 -4.33 4.22 12.25
N TYR A 52 -4.05 3.42 13.28
CA TYR A 52 -2.70 3.29 13.86
C TYR A 52 -1.68 2.83 12.83
N LEU A 53 -2.02 1.85 12.00
CA LEU A 53 -1.11 1.34 10.97
C LEU A 53 -0.80 2.39 9.92
N PHE A 54 -1.79 3.14 9.44
CA PHE A 54 -1.56 4.21 8.46
C PHE A 54 -0.68 5.32 9.01
N GLU A 55 -0.92 5.77 10.25
CA GLU A 55 -0.07 6.77 10.92
C GLU A 55 1.37 6.27 11.11
N LYS A 56 1.52 5.01 11.53
CA LYS A 56 2.84 4.42 11.74
C LYS A 56 3.60 4.23 10.43
N ILE A 57 2.94 3.79 9.36
CA ILE A 57 3.57 3.66 8.05
C ILE A 57 3.99 5.03 7.53
N GLU A 58 3.10 6.02 7.59
CA GLU A 58 3.40 7.38 7.13
C GLU A 58 4.59 8.00 7.87
N SER A 59 4.60 7.94 9.20
CA SER A 59 5.73 8.49 9.99
C SER A 59 7.06 7.83 9.62
N ASN A 60 7.10 6.52 9.39
CA ASN A 60 8.32 5.84 8.95
C ASN A 60 8.75 6.28 7.55
N VAL A 61 7.81 6.38 6.62
CA VAL A 61 8.08 6.77 5.23
C VAL A 61 8.58 8.22 5.14
N ILE A 62 8.02 9.14 5.94
CA ILE A 62 8.50 10.52 6.07
C ILE A 62 9.91 10.55 6.65
N ASN A 63 10.18 9.76 7.70
CA ASN A 63 11.52 9.63 8.28
C ASN A 63 12.55 9.08 7.27
N MET A 64 12.10 8.28 6.29
CA MET A 64 12.92 7.80 5.18
C MET A 64 13.09 8.84 4.05
N GLY A 65 12.51 10.04 4.16
CA GLY A 65 12.67 11.12 3.17
C GLY A 65 11.67 11.10 2.02
N PHE A 66 10.55 10.40 2.18
CA PHE A 66 9.48 10.33 1.19
C PHE A 66 8.26 11.17 1.61
N GLN A 67 7.61 11.78 0.64
CA GLN A 67 6.29 12.39 0.77
C GLN A 67 5.23 11.37 0.42
N VAL A 68 4.18 11.29 1.24
CA VAL A 68 3.06 10.35 1.12
C VAL A 68 1.85 11.05 0.51
N GLN A 69 1.23 10.42 -0.49
CA GLN A 69 -0.14 10.75 -0.91
C GLN A 69 -1.12 9.70 -0.37
N LYS A 70 -2.16 10.16 0.33
CA LYS A 70 -3.24 9.30 0.87
C LYS A 70 -4.47 9.35 -0.03
N ASN A 71 -5.07 8.19 -0.25
CA ASN A 71 -6.39 8.06 -0.86
C ASN A 71 -7.22 6.99 -0.13
N ASN A 72 -8.33 7.37 0.50
CA ASN A 72 -9.34 6.47 1.09
C ASN A 72 -8.81 5.14 1.67
N GLY A 73 -7.90 5.19 2.66
CA GLY A 73 -7.36 3.98 3.29
C GLY A 73 -6.29 3.24 2.47
N LYS A 74 -5.68 3.91 1.51
CA LYS A 74 -4.51 3.45 0.77
C LYS A 74 -3.47 4.57 0.73
N VAL A 75 -2.20 4.15 0.79
CA VAL A 75 -1.06 5.00 0.43
C VAL A 75 -0.76 4.70 -1.03
N SER A 76 -0.96 5.69 -1.90
CA SER A 76 -0.95 5.47 -3.35
C SER A 76 0.36 5.80 -4.03
N ASP A 77 1.11 6.76 -3.49
CA ASP A 77 2.34 7.24 -4.12
C ASP A 77 3.35 7.72 -3.06
N LEU A 78 4.61 7.39 -3.31
CA LEU A 78 5.76 7.78 -2.49
C LEU A 78 6.73 8.58 -3.35
N ARG A 79 6.85 9.87 -3.08
CA ARG A 79 7.77 10.75 -3.81
C ARG A 79 8.96 11.11 -2.96
N CYS A 80 10.17 10.87 -3.45
CA CYS A 80 11.38 11.30 -2.77
C CYS A 80 11.45 12.84 -2.76
N VAL A 81 11.69 13.43 -1.59
CA VAL A 81 11.65 14.89 -1.40
C VAL A 81 13.02 15.52 -1.67
N TYR A 82 14.09 14.73 -1.69
CA TYR A 82 15.46 15.20 -1.95
C TYR A 82 15.97 14.55 -3.23
N GLY A 83 16.40 15.34 -4.20
CA GLY A 83 16.94 14.88 -5.49
C GLY A 83 18.29 14.15 -5.41
N LEU A 84 18.46 13.20 -4.48
CA LEU A 84 19.57 12.27 -4.48
C LEU A 84 19.28 11.18 -5.53
N ARG A 85 19.74 11.45 -6.76
CA ARG A 85 20.06 10.40 -7.72
C ARG A 85 21.15 9.52 -7.11
N THR A 86 20.81 8.47 -6.39
CA THR A 86 21.75 7.35 -6.18
C THR A 86 20.97 6.05 -6.18
N ALA A 87 21.21 5.31 -7.26
CA ALA A 87 21.25 3.86 -7.37
C ALA A 87 20.50 3.03 -6.30
N SER A 88 19.57 2.21 -6.81
CA SER A 88 18.93 1.10 -6.11
C SER A 88 17.99 1.51 -4.98
N CYS A 89 16.72 1.69 -5.34
CA CYS A 89 15.69 0.99 -4.59
C CYS A 89 15.73 -0.47 -5.05
#